data_AF-A0A6G1L3M2-F1
#
_entry.id   AF-A0A6G1L3M2-F1
#
_cell.length_a   1.000
_cell.length_b   1.000
_cell.length_c   1.000
_cell.angle_alpha   90.00
_cell.angle_beta   90.00
_cell.angle_gamma   90.00
#
_symmetry.space_group_name_H-M   'P 1'
#
loop_
_entity.id
_entity.type
_entity.pdbx_description
1 polymer ?
#
loop_
_entity_poly.entity_id
_entity_poly.type
_entity_poly.pdbx_seq_one_letter_code
_entity_poly.pdbx_strand_id
1 'polypeptide(L)'
;MQPPVTTLATASIVVSLAFLLWTSLRYLGHNDWTLTTSQSKQQHADLVSELMPENSRLQALQAIQSAGTTDEAKIEHDSTPDHNGDGFAYVFYATADSYACSVLVNIHRLHNLLHITYPIHVLVSSAGSQVYIDAFWSTGVTAR
;
A
#
# COMPACT_ATOMS: atom_id res chain seq x y z
N MET A 1 52.88 22.22 -35.78
CA MET A 1 52.43 22.93 -34.57
C MET A 1 51.97 21.88 -33.57
N GLN A 2 52.80 21.59 -32.55
CA GLN A 2 52.46 20.61 -31.52
C GLN A 2 51.57 21.30 -30.47
N PRO A 3 50.42 20.72 -30.10
CA PRO A 3 49.60 21.29 -29.03
C PRO A 3 50.40 21.25 -27.72
N PRO A 4 50.28 22.28 -26.87
CA PRO A 4 50.98 22.32 -25.59
C PRO A 4 50.50 21.14 -24.74
N VAL A 5 51.45 20.31 -24.29
CA VAL A 5 51.22 19.09 -23.48
C VAL A 5 50.32 19.30 -22.25
N THR A 6 50.17 20.53 -21.79
CA THR A 6 49.29 20.91 -20.68
C THR A 6 47.80 20.69 -20.97
N THR A 7 47.34 20.89 -22.22
CA THR A 7 45.91 20.74 -22.57
C THR A 7 45.48 19.26 -22.60
N LEU A 8 46.41 18.38 -22.94
CA LEU A 8 46.19 16.93 -22.99
C LEU A 8 46.04 16.34 -21.58
N ALA A 9 46.87 16.78 -20.64
CA ALA A 9 46.80 16.35 -19.24
C ALA A 9 45.49 16.79 -18.58
N THR A 10 45.06 18.04 -18.79
CA THR A 10 43.80 18.54 -18.23
C THR A 10 42.58 17.82 -18.80
N ALA A 11 42.57 17.52 -20.11
CA ALA A 11 41.46 16.79 -20.73
C ALA A 11 41.33 15.36 -20.16
N SER A 12 42.46 14.67 -19.94
CA SER A 12 42.46 13.33 -19.35
C SER A 12 41.90 13.32 -17.93
N ILE A 13 42.21 14.32 -17.10
CA ILE A 13 41.72 14.40 -15.72
C ILE A 13 40.21 14.64 -15.70
N VAL A 14 39.72 15.55 -16.54
CA VAL A 14 38.28 15.86 -16.63
C VAL A 14 37.48 14.63 -17.07
N VAL A 15 37.97 13.88 -18.05
CA VAL A 15 37.31 12.66 -18.52
C VAL A 15 37.29 11.59 -17.42
N SER A 16 38.40 11.39 -16.71
CA SER A 16 38.47 10.44 -15.60
C SER A 16 37.52 10.81 -14.46
N LEU A 17 37.45 12.10 -14.09
CA LEU A 17 36.53 12.57 -13.04
C LEU A 17 35.07 12.40 -13.46
N ALA A 18 34.72 12.74 -14.71
CA ALA A 18 33.37 12.55 -15.23
C ALA A 18 32.96 11.07 -15.25
N PHE A 19 33.91 10.18 -15.60
CA PHE A 19 33.66 8.74 -15.61
C PHE A 19 33.46 8.18 -14.20
N LEU A 20 34.29 8.61 -13.23
CA LEU A 20 34.14 8.23 -11.83
C LEU A 20 32.81 8.74 -11.24
N LEU A 21 32.42 9.98 -11.53
CA LEU A 21 31.14 10.54 -11.10
C LEU A 21 29.95 9.76 -11.69
N TRP A 22 30.03 9.40 -12.98
CA TRP A 22 29.00 8.64 -13.66
C TRP A 22 28.85 7.22 -13.09
N THR A 23 29.96 6.52 -12.84
CA THR A 23 29.93 5.17 -12.28
C THR A 23 29.45 5.16 -10.83
N SER A 24 29.88 6.13 -10.01
CA SER A 24 29.40 6.27 -8.63
C SER A 24 27.90 6.56 -8.55
N LEU A 25 27.35 7.39 -9.44
CA LEU A 25 25.92 7.70 -9.47
C LEU A 25 25.07 6.48 -9.86
N ARG A 26 25.56 5.65 -10.79
CA ARG A 26 24.91 4.39 -11.16
C ARG A 26 25.01 3.33 -10.06
N TYR A 27 26.12 3.30 -9.34
CA TYR A 27 26.34 2.33 -8.26
C TYR A 27 25.45 2.60 -7.04
N LEU A 28 25.24 3.87 -6.67
CA LEU A 28 24.30 4.23 -5.60
C LEU A 28 22.85 3.90 -5.97
N GLY A 29 22.44 4.08 -7.23
CA GLY A 29 21.05 3.84 -7.63
C GLY A 29 20.63 2.36 -7.72
N HIS A 30 21.57 1.41 -7.80
CA HIS A 30 21.25 0.00 -8.02
C HIS A 30 21.04 -0.80 -6.71
N ASN A 31 21.67 -0.38 -5.62
CA ASN A 31 21.73 -1.17 -4.40
C ASN A 31 20.53 -0.90 -3.46
N ASP A 32 19.91 0.27 -3.55
CA ASP A 32 18.79 0.65 -2.66
C ASP A 32 17.45 -0.02 -3.06
N TRP A 33 17.22 -0.25 -4.35
CA TRP A 33 15.96 -0.83 -4.85
C TRP A 33 15.85 -2.34 -4.56
N THR A 34 16.96 -3.07 -4.59
CA THR A 34 16.94 -4.53 -4.48
C THR A 34 16.82 -5.02 -3.03
N LEU A 35 17.40 -4.28 -2.07
CA LEU A 35 17.30 -4.59 -0.64
C LEU A 35 15.91 -4.28 -0.07
N THR A 36 15.30 -3.16 -0.47
CA THR A 36 13.96 -2.78 0.00
C THR A 36 12.86 -3.67 -0.57
N THR A 37 12.97 -4.07 -1.85
CA THR A 37 11.95 -4.91 -2.50
C THR A 37 12.00 -6.37 -2.05
N SER A 38 13.16 -6.93 -1.70
CA SER A 38 13.25 -8.30 -1.17
C SER A 38 12.68 -8.39 0.25
N GLN A 39 13.02 -7.42 1.12
CA GLN A 39 12.55 -7.37 2.49
C GLN A 39 11.03 -7.18 2.57
N SER A 40 10.47 -6.33 1.70
CA SER A 40 9.01 -6.14 1.57
C SER A 40 8.28 -7.43 1.20
N LYS A 41 8.79 -8.19 0.23
CA LYS A 41 8.16 -9.45 -0.20
C LYS A 41 8.19 -10.51 0.92
N GLN A 42 9.27 -10.55 1.68
CA GLN A 42 9.44 -11.50 2.76
C GLN A 42 8.54 -11.17 3.96
N GLN A 43 8.47 -9.90 4.36
CA GLN A 43 7.54 -9.45 5.40
C GLN A 43 6.07 -9.69 5.02
N HIS A 44 5.71 -9.51 3.75
CA HIS A 44 4.35 -9.79 3.28
C HIS A 44 4.04 -11.30 3.29
N ALA A 45 5.00 -12.15 2.93
CA ALA A 45 4.81 -13.60 3.00
C ALA A 45 4.64 -14.09 4.46
N ASP A 46 5.41 -13.54 5.38
CA ASP A 46 5.33 -13.89 6.81
C ASP A 46 3.99 -13.43 7.42
N LEU A 47 3.57 -12.19 7.17
CA LEU A 47 2.26 -11.68 7.62
C LEU A 47 1.10 -12.50 7.05
N VAL A 48 1.14 -12.84 5.75
CA VAL A 48 0.10 -13.66 5.13
C VAL A 48 0.09 -15.07 5.73
N SER A 49 1.26 -15.67 5.97
CA SER A 49 1.37 -16.99 6.62
C SER A 49 0.80 -17.00 8.03
N GLU A 50 0.93 -15.91 8.78
CA GLU A 50 0.40 -15.78 10.14
C GLU A 50 -1.11 -15.50 10.15
N LEU A 51 -1.60 -14.65 9.24
CA LEU A 51 -3.01 -14.23 9.21
C LEU A 51 -3.93 -15.23 8.50
N MET A 52 -3.41 -16.09 7.62
CA MET A 52 -4.19 -17.12 6.92
C MET A 52 -4.97 -18.08 7.85
N PRO A 53 -4.34 -18.70 8.87
CA PRO A 53 -5.03 -19.62 9.77
C PRO A 53 -6.09 -18.90 10.63
N GLU A 54 -5.83 -17.64 11.01
CA GLU A 54 -6.77 -16.87 11.82
C GLU A 54 -8.01 -16.45 11.01
N ASN A 55 -7.82 -15.98 9.78
CA ASN A 55 -8.93 -15.66 8.88
C ASN A 55 -9.78 -16.91 8.57
N SER A 56 -9.13 -18.06 8.34
CA SER A 56 -9.82 -19.34 8.13
C SER A 56 -10.66 -19.74 9.35
N ARG A 57 -10.15 -19.50 10.55
CA ARG A 57 -10.87 -19.75 11.81
C ARG A 57 -12.07 -18.83 11.98
N LEU A 58 -11.93 -17.55 11.65
CA LEU A 58 -13.03 -16.57 11.73
C LEU A 58 -14.15 -16.92 10.73
N GLN A 59 -13.80 -17.34 9.51
CA GLN A 59 -14.77 -17.80 8.52
C GLN A 59 -15.51 -19.06 8.99
N ALA A 60 -14.82 -20.00 9.63
CA ALA A 60 -15.46 -21.18 10.22
C ALA A 60 -16.42 -20.82 11.36
N LEU A 61 -16.07 -19.84 12.22
CA LEU A 61 -16.97 -19.35 13.28
C LEU A 61 -18.19 -18.63 12.73
N GLN A 62 -18.03 -17.84 11.66
CA GLN A 62 -19.14 -17.19 10.98
C GLN A 62 -20.11 -18.20 10.36
N ALA A 63 -19.61 -19.26 9.72
CA ALA A 63 -20.44 -20.33 9.16
C ALA A 63 -21.26 -21.08 10.23
N ILE A 64 -20.73 -21.20 11.46
CA ILE A 64 -21.45 -21.80 12.60
C ILE A 64 -22.54 -20.84 13.10
N GLN A 65 -22.29 -19.54 13.13
CA GLN A 65 -23.28 -18.53 13.57
C GLN A 65 -24.45 -18.38 12.58
N SER A 66 -24.18 -18.42 11.28
CA SER A 66 -25.22 -18.35 10.25
C SER A 66 -26.04 -19.64 10.11
N ALA A 67 -25.52 -20.79 10.57
CA ALA A 67 -26.31 -22.02 10.72
C ALA A 67 -27.18 -22.06 11.99
N GLY A 68 -26.97 -21.13 12.94
CA GLY A 68 -27.62 -21.10 14.25
C GLY A 68 -28.75 -20.08 14.43
N THR A 69 -29.19 -19.38 13.37
CA THR A 69 -30.22 -18.34 13.45
C THR A 69 -31.42 -18.68 12.57
N THR A 70 -32.18 -19.70 12.99
CA THR A 70 -33.61 -19.75 12.69
C THR A 70 -34.31 -19.43 14.01
N ASP A 71 -35.10 -18.36 13.98
CA ASP A 71 -35.99 -17.84 15.03
C ASP A 71 -35.48 -16.65 15.89
N GLU A 72 -36.17 -15.53 15.67
CA GLU A 72 -36.42 -14.36 16.54
C GLU A 72 -35.37 -13.23 16.64
N ALA A 73 -35.56 -12.17 15.84
CA ALA A 73 -36.10 -10.88 16.32
C ALA A 73 -36.03 -9.79 15.23
N LYS A 74 -37.19 -9.36 14.75
CA LYS A 74 -37.41 -8.17 13.91
C LYS A 74 -37.07 -6.91 14.72
N ILE A 75 -35.87 -6.35 14.54
CA ILE A 75 -35.57 -4.96 14.92
C ILE A 75 -35.53 -4.13 13.63
N GLU A 76 -36.54 -3.29 13.50
CA GLU A 76 -36.70 -2.26 12.49
C GLU A 76 -35.67 -1.16 12.75
N HIS A 77 -34.56 -1.19 12.01
CA HIS A 77 -33.63 -0.07 11.92
C HIS A 77 -33.71 0.48 10.49
N ASP A 78 -34.26 1.69 10.40
CA ASP A 78 -34.31 2.50 9.20
C ASP A 78 -32.89 2.88 8.77
N SER A 79 -32.37 2.17 7.78
CA SER A 79 -31.15 2.56 7.07
C SER A 79 -31.24 2.12 5.61
N THR A 80 -31.75 3.02 4.78
CA THR A 80 -31.24 3.11 3.40
C THR A 80 -29.87 3.79 3.48
N PRO A 81 -28.84 3.23 2.82
CA PRO A 81 -28.83 3.04 1.38
C PRO A 81 -28.72 1.57 0.97
N ASP A 82 -29.59 1.21 0.04
CA ASP A 82 -29.52 0.03 -0.80
C ASP A 82 -28.16 -0.04 -1.52
N HIS A 83 -27.30 -0.93 -1.05
CA HIS A 83 -26.33 -1.63 -1.90
C HIS A 83 -26.49 -3.13 -1.66
N ASN A 84 -27.40 -3.72 -2.43
CA ASN A 84 -27.39 -5.15 -2.74
C ASN A 84 -25.96 -5.61 -3.09
N GLY A 85 -25.31 -6.32 -2.17
CA GLY A 85 -24.00 -6.92 -2.37
C GLY A 85 -23.51 -7.53 -1.07
N ASP A 86 -23.67 -8.85 -0.95
CA ASP A 86 -23.15 -9.78 0.07
C ASP A 86 -22.04 -9.21 0.97
N GLY A 87 -22.23 -9.31 2.29
CA GLY A 87 -21.53 -8.57 3.37
C GLY A 87 -20.00 -8.69 3.47
N PHE A 88 -19.30 -8.33 2.41
CA PHE A 88 -17.85 -8.32 2.28
C PHE A 88 -17.36 -6.91 1.99
N ALA A 89 -16.20 -6.57 2.52
CA ALA A 89 -15.56 -5.27 2.32
C ALA A 89 -14.05 -5.43 2.27
N TYR A 90 -13.38 -4.51 1.57
CA TYR A 90 -11.93 -4.36 1.68
C TYR A 90 -11.60 -3.51 2.90
N VAL A 91 -10.66 -3.96 3.71
CA VAL A 91 -10.21 -3.23 4.89
C VAL A 91 -8.71 -2.98 4.80
N PHE A 92 -8.31 -1.73 4.97
CA PHE A 92 -6.91 -1.31 5.06
C PHE A 92 -6.59 -0.80 6.47
N TYR A 93 -5.32 -0.90 6.87
CA TYR A 93 -4.84 -0.33 8.13
C TYR A 93 -3.69 0.64 7.87
N ALA A 94 -3.83 1.87 8.38
CA ALA A 94 -2.85 2.94 8.24
C ALA A 94 -2.43 3.43 9.64
N THR A 95 -1.30 2.90 10.13
CA THR A 95 -0.77 3.27 11.45
C THR A 95 0.09 4.52 11.45
N ALA A 96 0.47 5.01 10.27
CA ALA A 96 1.27 6.20 10.05
C ALA A 96 1.05 6.73 8.63
N ASP A 97 1.43 7.97 8.39
CA ASP A 97 1.30 8.66 7.09
C ASP A 97 1.95 7.90 5.91
N SER A 98 3.07 7.23 6.16
CA SER A 98 3.74 6.40 5.15
C SER A 98 2.87 5.25 4.66
N TYR A 99 2.06 4.66 5.54
CA TYR A 99 1.08 3.64 5.17
C TYR A 99 -0.15 4.27 4.51
N ALA A 100 -0.59 5.44 4.96
CA ALA A 100 -1.77 6.11 4.43
C ALA A 100 -1.66 6.42 2.92
N CYS A 101 -0.49 6.86 2.46
CA CYS A 101 -0.23 7.05 1.03
C CYS A 101 -0.39 5.73 0.23
N SER A 102 0.13 4.63 0.75
CA SER A 102 -0.02 3.30 0.12
C SER A 102 -1.48 2.85 0.07
N VAL A 103 -2.27 3.17 1.10
CA VAL A 103 -3.72 2.89 1.13
C VAL A 103 -4.44 3.68 0.04
N LEU A 104 -4.17 4.98 -0.12
CA LEU A 104 -4.77 5.80 -1.19
C LEU A 104 -4.47 5.25 -2.59
N VAL A 105 -3.23 4.79 -2.83
CA VAL A 105 -2.88 4.16 -4.11
C VAL A 105 -3.70 2.90 -4.35
N ASN A 106 -3.89 2.05 -3.34
CA ASN A 106 -4.69 0.84 -3.48
C ASN A 106 -6.18 1.13 -3.65
N ILE A 107 -6.74 2.12 -2.94
CA ILE A 107 -8.11 2.62 -3.15
C ILE A 107 -8.28 3.06 -4.60
N HIS A 108 -7.33 3.86 -5.13
CA HIS A 108 -7.36 4.29 -6.52
C HIS A 108 -7.37 3.10 -7.49
N ARG A 109 -6.54 2.08 -7.26
CA ARG A 109 -6.52 0.86 -8.09
C ARG A 109 -7.84 0.10 -8.04
N LEU A 110 -8.40 -0.09 -6.84
CA LEU A 110 -9.65 -0.81 -6.66
C LEU A 110 -10.81 -0.10 -7.37
N HIS A 111 -10.92 1.22 -7.24
CA HIS A 111 -12.00 1.96 -7.90
C HIS A 111 -11.78 2.17 -9.40
N ASN A 112 -10.60 2.64 -9.82
CA ASN A 112 -10.41 3.19 -11.16
C ASN A 112 -9.84 2.19 -12.16
N LEU A 113 -9.16 1.14 -11.69
CA LEU A 113 -8.54 0.15 -12.57
C LEU A 113 -9.33 -1.16 -12.52
N LEU A 114 -9.70 -1.61 -11.32
CA LEU A 114 -10.40 -2.88 -11.12
C LEU A 114 -11.92 -2.74 -11.07
N HIS A 115 -12.44 -1.52 -10.98
CA HIS A 115 -13.88 -1.22 -10.96
C HIS A 115 -14.64 -2.02 -9.90
N ILE A 116 -14.02 -2.18 -8.72
CA ILE A 116 -14.60 -2.88 -7.58
C ILE A 116 -15.77 -2.08 -7.02
N THR A 117 -16.87 -2.77 -6.76
CA THR A 117 -18.11 -2.22 -6.18
C THR A 117 -18.26 -2.51 -4.69
N TYR A 118 -17.37 -3.32 -4.10
CA TYR A 118 -17.40 -3.62 -2.67
C TYR A 118 -17.00 -2.41 -1.83
N PRO A 119 -17.60 -2.23 -0.63
CA PRO A 119 -17.20 -1.18 0.31
C PRO A 119 -15.72 -1.26 0.68
N ILE A 120 -15.11 -0.10 0.94
CA ILE A 120 -13.75 0.00 1.44
C ILE A 120 -13.75 0.76 2.78
N HIS A 121 -13.12 0.15 3.78
CA HIS A 121 -12.90 0.73 5.11
C HIS A 121 -11.40 0.89 5.37
N VAL A 122 -11.03 1.99 6.03
CA VAL A 122 -9.66 2.27 6.44
C VAL A 122 -9.64 2.47 7.95
N LEU A 123 -8.87 1.64 8.63
CA LEU A 123 -8.58 1.79 10.05
C LEU A 123 -7.35 2.69 10.19
N VAL A 124 -7.47 3.81 10.89
CA VAL A 124 -6.41 4.82 11.03
C VAL A 124 -6.01 4.93 12.49
N SER A 125 -4.71 4.90 12.78
CA SER A 125 -4.23 5.16 14.14
C SER A 125 -4.28 6.65 14.47
N SER A 126 -4.23 7.00 15.75
CA SER A 126 -4.14 8.40 16.20
C SER A 126 -2.86 9.14 15.76
N ALA A 127 -1.87 8.41 15.22
CA ALA A 127 -0.64 8.99 14.69
C ALA A 127 -0.76 9.42 13.21
N GLY A 128 -1.88 9.13 12.54
CA GLY A 128 -2.15 9.58 11.19
C GLY A 128 -2.50 11.07 11.12
N SER A 129 -1.96 11.76 10.13
CA SER A 129 -2.29 13.15 9.84
C SER A 129 -3.72 13.29 9.33
N GLN A 130 -4.40 14.35 9.77
CA GLN A 130 -5.75 14.71 9.32
C GLN A 130 -5.85 14.84 7.80
N VAL A 131 -4.77 15.28 7.14
CA VAL A 131 -4.71 15.42 5.68
C VAL A 131 -5.01 14.09 4.97
N TYR A 132 -4.55 12.96 5.52
CA TYR A 132 -4.83 11.65 4.94
C TYR A 132 -6.24 11.15 5.26
N ILE A 133 -6.77 11.47 6.44
CA ILE A 133 -8.16 11.15 6.81
C ILE A 133 -9.13 11.85 5.85
N ASP A 134 -8.91 13.14 5.60
CA ASP A 134 -9.72 13.92 4.66
C ASP A 134 -9.59 13.38 3.24
N ALA A 135 -8.38 12.97 2.83
CA ALA A 135 -8.15 12.33 1.54
C ALA A 135 -8.95 11.02 1.40
N PHE A 136 -9.00 10.17 2.44
CA PHE A 136 -9.83 8.95 2.41
C PHE A 136 -11.31 9.29 2.20
N TRP A 137 -11.86 10.24 2.96
CA TRP A 137 -13.26 10.62 2.78
C TRP A 137 -13.56 11.19 1.40
N SER A 138 -12.62 11.94 0.80
CA SER A 138 -12.77 12.45 -0.57
C SER A 138 -12.87 11.34 -1.64
N THR A 139 -12.37 10.14 -1.33
CA THR A 139 -12.47 8.95 -2.20
C THR A 139 -13.75 8.13 -1.98
N GLY A 140 -14.63 8.54 -1.06
CA GLY A 140 -15.88 7.84 -0.77
C GLY A 140 -15.72 6.61 0.14
N VAL A 141 -14.55 6.43 0.76
CA VAL A 141 -14.29 5.33 1.70
C VAL A 141 -14.51 5.78 3.15
N THR A 142 -14.76 4.83 4.05
CA THR A 142 -14.89 5.14 5.48
C THR A 142 -13.53 5.04 6.16
N ALA A 143 -13.08 6.10 6.84
CA ALA A 143 -11.88 6.10 7.67
C ALA A 143 -12.22 6.29 9.15
N ARG A 144 -11.73 5.41 10.04
CA ARG A 144 -11.97 5.45 11.49
C ARG A 144 -10.79 4.97 12.32
#